data_AF-A0A7K0ZFW1-F1
#
_entry.id   AF-A0A7K0ZFW1-F1
#
_cell.length_a   1.000
_cell.length_b   1.000
_cell.length_c   1.000
_cell.angle_alpha   90.00
_cell.angle_beta   90.00
_cell.angle_gamma   90.00
#
_symmetry.space_group_name_H-M   'P 1'
#
loop_
_entity.id
_entity.type
_entity.pdbx_description
1 polymer ?
#
loop_
_entity_poly.entity_id
_entity_poly.type
_entity_poly.pdbx_seq_one_letter_code
_entity_poly.pdbx_strand_id
1 'polypeptide(L)'
;MNMALPTQDEPSFGGSPRTSLTRPARIDVLWIGIAIAFVSASGPLITATVAPALAIAFWRCFIGSGATGVWVAFRARSEFRRLSKRQWKLIIVSGLLLGAHFATWVPSLRFTTVASATALVATQPVWAALIARARGVRIER
;
A
#
# COMPACT_ATOMS: atom_id res chain seq x y z
N MET A 1 -18.91 29.93 -54.74
CA MET A 1 -19.03 28.49 -54.41
C MET A 1 -17.68 27.84 -54.62
N ASN A 2 -16.91 27.65 -53.55
CA ASN A 2 -15.85 26.66 -53.53
C ASN A 2 -15.83 26.05 -52.12
N MET A 3 -16.34 24.81 -52.08
CA MET A 3 -16.46 23.96 -50.91
C MET A 3 -15.11 23.26 -50.72
N ALA A 4 -14.36 23.69 -49.70
CA ALA A 4 -13.16 23.01 -49.22
C ALA A 4 -13.39 22.59 -47.75
N LEU A 5 -12.98 21.37 -47.47
CA LEU A 5 -13.37 20.51 -46.35
C LEU A 5 -13.00 21.07 -44.96
N PRO A 6 -13.72 20.67 -43.89
CA PRO A 6 -13.26 20.90 -42.52
C PRO A 6 -12.00 20.07 -42.26
N THR A 7 -10.87 20.72 -41.98
CA THR A 7 -9.66 20.09 -41.47
C THR A 7 -9.98 19.46 -40.12
N GLN A 8 -10.03 18.13 -40.11
CA GLN A 8 -10.05 17.34 -38.89
C GLN A 8 -8.71 17.55 -38.18
N ASP A 9 -8.67 18.47 -37.22
CA ASP A 9 -7.57 18.53 -36.25
C ASP A 9 -7.72 17.31 -35.34
N GLU A 10 -7.04 16.23 -35.75
CA GLU A 10 -6.85 14.99 -35.01
C GLU A 10 -6.58 15.28 -33.51
N PRO A 11 -7.35 14.71 -32.57
CA PRO A 11 -6.99 14.77 -31.17
C PRO A 11 -5.69 14.00 -30.99
N SER A 12 -4.63 14.73 -30.63
CA SER A 12 -3.28 14.21 -30.35
C SER A 12 -3.28 13.33 -29.09
N PHE A 13 -3.85 12.12 -29.19
CA PHE A 13 -3.69 11.04 -28.23
C PHE A 13 -2.30 10.42 -28.39
N GLY A 14 -1.28 11.14 -27.93
CA GLY A 14 0.11 10.72 -28.08
C GLY A 14 1.06 11.30 -27.05
N GLY A 15 0.57 11.72 -25.89
CA GLY A 15 1.41 12.06 -24.76
C GLY A 15 1.73 10.80 -23.95
N SER A 16 2.77 10.06 -24.31
CA SER A 16 3.38 9.08 -23.39
C SER A 16 3.64 9.79 -22.06
N PRO A 17 3.13 9.31 -20.90
CA PRO A 17 3.47 9.91 -19.61
C PRO A 17 4.97 9.77 -19.42
N ARG A 18 5.71 10.85 -19.67
CA ARG A 18 7.13 10.93 -19.34
C ARG A 18 7.19 10.84 -17.83
N THR A 19 7.44 9.65 -17.31
CA THR A 19 7.66 9.44 -15.89
C THR A 19 9.01 10.08 -15.60
N SER A 20 9.01 11.37 -15.29
CA SER A 20 10.22 12.07 -14.88
C SER A 20 10.71 11.41 -13.60
N LEU A 21 11.79 10.62 -13.71
CA LEU A 21 12.55 10.10 -12.56
C LEU A 21 13.28 11.28 -11.91
N THR A 22 12.52 12.15 -11.26
CA THR A 22 13.04 13.24 -10.44
C THR A 22 13.69 12.62 -9.22
N ARG A 23 14.91 13.08 -8.87
CA ARG A 23 15.54 12.67 -7.61
C ARG A 23 14.57 12.96 -6.45
N PRO A 24 14.30 11.99 -5.56
CA PRO A 24 13.43 12.22 -4.42
C PRO A 24 13.97 13.39 -3.60
N ALA A 25 13.07 14.22 -3.07
CA ALA A 25 13.49 15.35 -2.26
C ALA A 25 14.22 14.82 -1.01
N ARG A 26 15.14 15.62 -0.43
CA ARG A 26 15.90 15.20 0.78
C ARG A 26 14.97 14.77 1.92
N ILE A 27 13.80 15.40 2.01
CA ILE A 27 12.76 15.06 2.97
C ILE A 27 12.16 13.67 2.72
N ASP A 28 11.99 13.25 1.46
CA ASP A 28 11.48 11.93 1.11
C ASP A 28 12.46 10.83 1.51
N VAL A 29 13.76 11.07 1.29
CA VAL A 29 14.82 10.15 1.73
C VAL A 29 14.82 10.01 3.25
N LEU A 30 14.62 11.11 3.98
CA LEU A 30 14.49 11.08 5.44
C LEU A 30 13.26 10.27 5.88
N TRP A 31 12.10 10.49 5.25
CA TRP A 31 10.88 9.74 5.56
C TRP A 31 11.03 8.24 5.27
N ILE A 32 11.69 7.88 4.18
CA ILE A 32 12.00 6.48 3.83
C ILE A 32 12.92 5.87 4.90
N GLY A 33 13.97 6.58 5.32
CA GLY A 33 14.87 6.11 6.39
C GLY A 33 14.14 5.84 7.70
N ILE A 34 13.26 6.76 8.11
CA ILE A 34 12.42 6.58 9.30
C ILE A 34 11.51 5.36 9.13
N ALA A 35 10.83 5.23 7.99
CA ALA A 35 9.95 4.10 7.71
C ALA A 35 10.71 2.75 7.79
N ILE A 36 11.90 2.67 7.21
CA ILE A 36 12.74 1.47 7.24
C ILE A 36 13.15 1.12 8.67
N ALA A 37 13.55 2.11 9.48
CA ALA A 37 13.95 1.89 10.87
C ALA A 37 12.80 1.31 11.71
N PHE A 38 11.60 1.90 11.60
CA PHE A 38 10.41 1.42 12.30
C PHE A 38 9.99 0.01 11.86
N VAL A 39 9.97 -0.26 10.54
CA VAL A 39 9.61 -1.57 10.01
C VAL A 39 10.60 -2.65 10.45
N SER A 40 11.90 -2.34 10.41
CA SER A 40 12.96 -3.28 10.80
C SER A 40 12.93 -3.59 12.30
N ALA A 41 12.64 -2.60 13.15
CA ALA A 41 12.53 -2.78 14.59
C ALA A 41 11.30 -3.63 14.99
N SER A 42 10.25 -3.66 14.16
CA SER A 42 8.99 -4.32 14.50
C SER A 42 9.14 -5.82 14.72
N GLY A 43 9.91 -6.53 13.90
CA GLY A 43 10.10 -7.99 14.00
C GLY A 43 10.74 -8.42 15.32
N PRO A 44 11.93 -7.89 15.66
CA PRO A 44 12.59 -8.15 16.94
C PRO A 44 11.74 -7.81 18.16
N LEU A 45 11.02 -6.68 18.16
CA LEU A 45 10.12 -6.29 19.26
C LEU A 45 8.99 -7.30 19.48
N ILE A 46 8.41 -7.84 18.40
CA ILE A 46 7.34 -8.86 18.46
C ILE A 46 7.87 -10.17 19.02
N THR A 47 9.10 -10.57 18.65
CA THR A 47 9.70 -11.78 19.22
C THR A 47 10.10 -11.63 20.68
N ALA A 48 10.50 -10.42 21.09
CA ALA A 48 10.91 -10.11 22.47
C ALA A 48 9.73 -9.99 23.44
N THR A 49 8.49 -9.89 22.95
CA THR A 49 7.31 -9.77 23.82
C THR A 49 6.79 -11.14 24.26
N VAL A 50 6.68 -11.32 25.59
CA VAL A 50 6.13 -12.53 26.23
C VAL A 50 4.60 -12.46 26.25
N ALA A 51 3.98 -12.31 25.07
CA ALA A 51 2.54 -12.25 24.91
C ALA A 51 2.06 -13.22 23.80
N PRO A 52 0.82 -13.71 23.87
CA PRO A 52 0.23 -14.51 22.79
C PRO A 52 0.29 -13.74 21.47
N ALA A 53 0.73 -14.40 20.40
CA ALA A 53 0.90 -13.80 19.06
C ALA A 53 -0.36 -13.07 18.57
N LEU A 54 -1.54 -13.62 18.90
CA LEU A 54 -2.84 -13.04 18.57
C LEU A 54 -3.08 -11.69 19.28
N ALA A 55 -2.65 -11.57 20.54
CA ALA A 55 -2.80 -10.34 21.32
C ALA A 55 -1.89 -9.23 20.76
N ILE A 56 -0.66 -9.57 20.36
CA ILE A 56 0.27 -8.62 19.73
C ILE A 56 -0.28 -8.15 18.37
N ALA A 57 -0.81 -9.07 17.56
CA ALA A 57 -1.42 -8.74 16.27
C ALA A 57 -2.64 -7.82 16.43
N PHE A 58 -3.51 -8.15 17.39
CA PHE A 58 -4.69 -7.36 17.72
C PHE A 58 -4.30 -5.94 18.12
N TRP A 59 -3.39 -5.78 19.09
CA TRP A 59 -2.98 -4.46 19.56
C TRP A 59 -2.27 -3.63 18.49
N ARG A 60 -1.43 -4.23 17.63
CA ARG A 60 -0.83 -3.52 16.48
C ARG A 60 -1.90 -3.02 15.51
N CYS A 61 -2.85 -3.87 15.11
CA CYS A 61 -3.90 -3.49 14.17
C CYS A 61 -4.84 -2.46 14.77
N PHE A 62 -5.18 -2.60 16.05
CA PHE A 62 -6.08 -1.70 16.76
C PHE A 62 -5.46 -0.30 16.90
N ILE A 63 -4.21 -0.20 17.35
CA ILE A 63 -3.51 1.08 17.49
C ILE A 63 -3.29 1.73 16.12
N GLY A 64 -2.83 0.96 15.12
CA GLY A 64 -2.60 1.49 13.77
C GLY A 64 -3.89 1.98 13.09
N SER A 65 -4.98 1.20 13.20
CA SER A 65 -6.29 1.58 12.66
C SER A 65 -6.91 2.73 13.43
N GLY A 66 -6.76 2.76 14.76
CA GLY A 66 -7.25 3.84 15.61
C GLY A 66 -6.53 5.15 15.31
N ALA A 67 -5.20 5.16 15.29
CA ALA A 67 -4.41 6.36 14.98
C ALA A 67 -4.72 6.91 13.59
N THR A 68 -4.76 6.04 12.58
CA THR A 68 -5.11 6.43 11.20
C THR A 68 -6.56 6.89 11.11
N GLY A 69 -7.49 6.14 11.72
CA GLY A 69 -8.92 6.45 11.72
C GLY A 69 -9.23 7.78 12.40
N VAL A 70 -8.58 8.08 13.51
CA VAL A 70 -8.67 9.37 14.22
C VAL A 70 -8.13 10.50 13.35
N TRP A 71 -6.95 10.33 12.75
CA TRP A 71 -6.36 11.34 11.87
C TRP A 71 -7.24 11.64 10.65
N VAL A 72 -7.75 10.61 9.98
CA VAL A 72 -8.65 10.78 8.83
C VAL A 72 -10.00 11.35 9.28
N ALA A 73 -10.53 10.97 10.44
CA ALA A 73 -11.78 11.51 10.98
C ALA A 73 -11.69 13.03 11.25
N PHE A 74 -10.55 13.51 11.74
CA PHE A 74 -10.33 14.94 11.97
C PHE A 74 -10.14 15.74 10.67
N ARG A 75 -9.53 15.16 9.64
CA ARG A 75 -9.12 15.88 8.42
C ARG A 75 -10.06 15.72 7.22
N ALA A 76 -10.81 14.62 7.16
CA ALA A 76 -11.65 14.23 6.01
C ALA A 76 -13.12 13.94 6.37
N ARG A 77 -13.63 14.54 7.47
CA ARG A 77 -15.03 14.43 7.92
C ARG A 77 -16.07 14.63 6.81
N SER A 78 -15.82 15.53 5.86
CA SER A 78 -16.74 15.84 4.75
C SER A 78 -16.80 14.74 3.69
N GLU A 79 -15.70 14.01 3.46
CA GLU A 79 -15.64 12.90 2.51
C GLU A 79 -16.32 11.65 3.05
N PHE A 80 -16.21 11.38 4.36
CA PHE A 80 -16.92 10.26 4.99
C PHE A 80 -18.44 10.34 4.82
N ARG A 81 -19.00 11.55 4.82
CA ARG A 81 -20.44 11.78 4.59
C ARG A 81 -20.88 11.55 3.14
N ARG A 82 -19.95 11.52 2.19
CA ARG A 82 -20.23 11.28 0.76
C ARG A 82 -20.08 9.82 0.35
N LEU A 83 -19.63 8.94 1.25
CA LEU A 83 -19.45 7.52 0.97
C LEU A 83 -20.80 6.80 0.85
N SER A 84 -20.98 6.06 -0.24
CA SER A 84 -22.13 5.18 -0.43
C SER A 84 -22.04 3.95 0.50
N LYS A 85 -23.19 3.30 0.75
CA LYS A 85 -23.27 2.04 1.53
C LYS A 85 -22.35 0.94 0.97
N ARG A 86 -22.18 0.90 -0.36
CA ARG A 86 -21.29 -0.07 -1.03
C ARG A 86 -19.82 0.21 -0.71
N GLN A 87 -19.40 1.47 -0.71
CA GLN A 87 -18.03 1.87 -0.35
C GLN A 87 -17.75 1.55 1.11
N TRP A 88 -18.70 1.82 2.00
CA TRP A 88 -18.60 1.44 3.42
C TRP A 88 -18.45 -0.07 3.61
N LYS A 89 -19.22 -0.89 2.89
CA LYS A 89 -19.07 -2.35 2.92
C LYS A 89 -17.69 -2.79 2.43
N LEU A 90 -17.18 -2.20 1.34
CA LEU A 90 -15.84 -2.50 0.84
C LEU A 90 -14.74 -2.11 1.82
N ILE A 91 -14.89 -0.97 2.52
CA ILE A 91 -13.95 -0.53 3.57
C ILE A 91 -13.93 -1.53 4.72
N ILE A 92 -15.09 -1.91 5.24
CA ILE A 92 -15.19 -2.89 6.34
C ILE A 92 -14.60 -4.23 5.92
N VAL A 93 -14.98 -4.75 4.75
CA VAL A 93 -14.48 -6.05 4.25
C VAL A 93 -12.97 -6.00 4.04
N SER A 94 -12.43 -4.93 3.44
CA SER A 94 -10.99 -4.78 3.25
C SER A 94 -10.26 -4.70 4.60
N GLY A 95 -10.83 -4.01 5.58
CA GLY A 95 -10.28 -3.94 6.94
C GLY A 95 -10.29 -5.30 7.65
N LEU A 96 -11.37 -6.08 7.51
CA LEU A 96 -11.46 -7.44 8.06
C LEU A 96 -10.46 -8.38 7.40
N LEU A 97 -10.33 -8.35 6.08
CA LEU A 97 -9.34 -9.15 5.35
C LEU A 97 -7.90 -8.77 5.74
N LEU A 98 -7.63 -7.46 5.91
CA LEU A 98 -6.32 -6.98 6.36
C LEU A 98 -6.03 -7.43 7.80
N GLY A 99 -7.01 -7.35 8.69
CA GLY A 99 -6.91 -7.86 10.06
C GLY A 99 -6.68 -9.37 10.10
N ALA A 100 -7.42 -10.15 9.30
CA ALA A 100 -7.24 -11.59 9.18
C ALA A 100 -5.86 -11.96 8.62
N HIS A 101 -5.35 -11.20 7.64
CA HIS A 101 -4.00 -11.37 7.12
C HIS A 101 -2.96 -11.20 8.23
N PHE A 102 -3.02 -10.11 9.00
CA PHE A 102 -2.10 -9.91 10.13
C PHE A 102 -2.28 -10.97 11.23
N ALA A 103 -3.51 -11.39 11.51
CA ALA A 103 -3.82 -12.46 12.45
C ALA A 103 -3.26 -13.81 12.00
N THR A 104 -3.07 -14.04 10.70
CA THR A 104 -2.46 -15.25 10.15
C THR A 104 -0.93 -15.14 10.07
N TRP A 105 -0.43 -13.94 9.77
CA TRP A 105 1.01 -13.66 9.62
C TRP A 105 1.77 -13.63 10.95
N VAL A 106 1.22 -13.02 12.01
CA VAL A 106 1.94 -12.92 13.29
C VAL A 106 2.15 -14.31 13.94
N PRO A 107 1.19 -15.25 13.91
CA PRO A 107 1.44 -16.64 14.34
C PRO A 107 2.43 -17.39 13.45
N SER A 108 2.53 -17.09 12.15
CA SER A 108 3.50 -17.76 11.27
C SER A 108 4.95 -17.46 11.68
N LEU A 109 5.21 -16.32 12.33
CA LEU A 109 6.49 -15.98 12.96
C LEU A 109 6.87 -16.91 14.14
N ARG A 110 5.91 -17.66 14.69
CA ARG A 110 6.16 -18.68 15.72
C ARG A 110 6.40 -20.07 15.13
N PHE A 111 5.90 -20.34 13.91
CA PHE A 111 6.12 -21.60 13.19
C PHE A 111 7.34 -21.58 12.27
N THR A 112 7.85 -20.39 11.91
CA THR A 112 9.01 -20.18 11.04
C THR A 112 9.92 -19.09 11.60
N THR A 113 11.20 -19.07 11.24
CA THR A 113 12.09 -17.98 11.70
C THR A 113 11.61 -16.64 11.13
N VAL A 114 11.75 -15.56 11.91
CA VAL A 114 11.46 -14.19 11.45
C VAL A 114 12.19 -13.91 10.14
N ALA A 115 13.42 -14.38 9.99
CA ALA A 115 14.22 -14.24 8.79
C ALA A 115 13.56 -14.87 7.54
N SER A 116 13.06 -16.10 7.64
CA SER A 116 12.38 -16.77 6.52
C SER A 116 11.06 -16.10 6.16
N ALA A 117 10.27 -15.67 7.15
CA ALA A 117 9.02 -14.96 6.91
C ALA A 117 9.26 -13.58 6.25
N THR A 118 10.25 -12.82 6.72
CA THR A 118 10.63 -11.54 6.11
C THR A 118 11.18 -11.73 4.70
N ALA A 119 11.97 -12.78 4.45
CA ALA A 119 12.48 -13.09 3.11
C ALA A 119 11.35 -13.39 2.11
N LEU A 120 10.34 -14.16 2.52
CA LEU A 120 9.16 -14.43 1.69
C LEU A 120 8.36 -13.15 1.39
N VAL A 121 8.14 -12.30 2.40
CA VAL A 121 7.46 -11.01 2.19
C VAL A 121 8.28 -10.07 1.29
N ALA A 122 9.60 -10.09 1.40
CA ALA A 122 10.49 -9.30 0.54
C ALA A 122 10.45 -9.71 -0.94
N THR A 123 9.78 -10.82 -1.29
CA THR A 123 9.52 -11.17 -2.70
C THR A 123 8.37 -10.38 -3.34
N GLN A 124 7.64 -9.55 -2.58
CA GLN A 124 6.60 -8.63 -3.08
C GLN A 124 6.98 -7.88 -4.38
N PRO A 125 8.14 -7.21 -4.50
CA PRO A 125 8.55 -6.54 -5.73
C PRO A 125 8.72 -7.49 -6.93
N VAL A 126 9.11 -8.75 -6.70
CA VAL A 126 9.19 -9.77 -7.76
C VAL A 126 7.80 -10.05 -8.32
N TRP A 127 6.82 -10.27 -7.45
CA TRP A 127 5.44 -10.47 -7.86
C TRP A 127 4.85 -9.23 -8.54
N ALA A 128 5.14 -8.02 -8.02
CA ALA A 128 4.72 -6.77 -8.64
C ALA A 128 5.26 -6.63 -10.08
N ALA A 129 6.54 -6.94 -10.29
CA ALA A 129 7.16 -6.94 -11.61
C ALA A 129 6.56 -8.01 -12.54
N LEU A 130 6.31 -9.22 -12.04
CA LEU A 130 5.67 -10.28 -12.82
C LEU A 130 4.24 -9.92 -13.26
N ILE A 131 3.44 -9.34 -12.35
CA ILE A 131 2.08 -8.89 -12.66
C ILE A 131 2.10 -7.73 -13.66
N ALA A 132 3.02 -6.77 -13.51
CA ALA A 132 3.18 -5.68 -14.47
C ALA A 132 3.50 -6.20 -15.87
N ARG A 133 4.42 -7.18 -15.97
CA ARG A 133 4.72 -7.87 -17.23
C ARG A 133 3.52 -8.63 -17.78
N ALA A 134 2.78 -9.36 -16.93
CA ALA A 134 1.59 -10.10 -17.34
C ALA A 134 0.47 -9.18 -17.86
N ARG A 135 0.39 -7.93 -17.36
CA ARG A 135 -0.54 -6.90 -17.83
C ARG A 135 -0.07 -6.17 -19.10
N GLY A 136 1.04 -6.59 -19.71
CA GLY A 136 1.57 -6.00 -20.94
C GLY A 136 2.28 -4.64 -20.74
N VAL A 137 2.52 -4.23 -19.49
CA VAL A 137 3.30 -3.03 -19.20
C VAL A 137 4.77 -3.35 -19.48
N ARG A 138 5.29 -2.83 -20.60
CA ARG A 138 6.71 -2.92 -20.91
C ARG A 138 7.46 -1.99 -19.96
N ILE A 139 8.22 -2.59 -19.05
CA ILE A 139 9.16 -1.87 -18.21
C ILE A 139 10.37 -1.59 -19.11
N GLU A 140 10.39 -0.42 -19.75
CA GLU A 140 11.60 0.10 -20.40
C GLU A 140 12.67 0.29 -19.32
N ARG A 141 13.88 -0.19 -19.63
CA ARG A 141 15.03 -0.25 -18.73
C ARG A 141 15.57 1.14 -18.39
#